data_AF-A0A4Q0Y3A7-F1
#
_entry.id   AF-A0A4Q0Y3A7-F1
#
_cell.length_a   1.000
_cell.length_b   1.000
_cell.length_c   1.000
_cell.angle_alpha   90.00
_cell.angle_beta   90.00
_cell.angle_gamma   90.00
#
_symmetry.space_group_name_H-M   'P 1'
#
loop_
_entity.id
_entity.type
_entity.pdbx_description
1 polymer ?
#
loop_
_entity_poly.entity_id
_entity_poly.type
_entity_poly.pdbx_seq_one_letter_code
_entity_poly.pdbx_strand_id
1 'polypeptide(L)'
;MTLQERIELLQSYSQCNSLSNKELSNYAYHTLINQEFMPLYTSSTEVFITLAITLLGLSVAFREKVLGQSGRLKITKILLLIWFFLSFAIASGIFYLYAAPKHIEMRFQCDYYAPLGIWPGHVYGMCTISLILGIFLLFILMVNQAKKVKTN
;
A
#
# COMPACT_ATOMS: atom_id res chain seq x y z
N MET A 1 21.07 12.28 -0.09
CA MET A 1 22.18 12.02 -1.01
C MET A 1 23.10 13.24 -1.02
N THR A 2 24.34 13.08 -0.59
CA THR A 2 25.33 14.18 -0.50
C THR A 2 26.02 14.39 -1.85
N LEU A 3 26.65 15.56 -2.05
CA LEU A 3 27.37 15.87 -3.29
C LEU A 3 28.53 14.87 -3.56
N GLN A 4 29.09 14.33 -2.48
CA GLN A 4 30.17 13.35 -2.50
C GLN A 4 29.70 11.99 -3.04
N GLU A 5 28.52 11.52 -2.65
CA GLU A 5 27.91 10.29 -3.20
C GLU A 5 27.61 10.42 -4.70
N ARG A 6 27.26 11.62 -5.18
CA ARG A 6 27.08 11.87 -6.63
C ARG A 6 28.39 11.78 -7.40
N ILE A 7 29.50 12.24 -6.81
CA ILE A 7 30.83 12.21 -7.43
C ILE A 7 31.36 10.78 -7.47
N GLU A 8 31.18 9.99 -6.42
CA GLU A 8 31.58 8.58 -6.40
C GLU A 8 30.76 7.73 -7.40
N LEU A 9 29.46 8.02 -7.54
CA LEU A 9 28.65 7.43 -8.61
C LEU A 9 29.20 7.79 -9.99
N LEU A 10 29.46 9.08 -10.25
CA LEU A 10 30.01 9.54 -11.54
C LEU A 10 31.40 8.94 -11.84
N GLN A 11 32.22 8.71 -10.82
CA GLN A 11 33.54 8.08 -10.98
C GLN A 11 33.42 6.58 -11.32
N SER A 12 32.47 5.85 -10.71
CA SER A 12 32.21 4.45 -11.07
C SER A 12 31.64 4.30 -12.49
N TYR A 13 30.86 5.29 -12.96
CA TYR A 13 30.39 5.36 -14.36
C TYR A 13 31.52 5.50 -15.38
N SER A 14 32.60 6.22 -15.05
CA SER A 14 33.70 6.46 -15.99
C SER A 14 34.59 5.23 -16.25
N GLN A 15 34.56 4.23 -15.36
CA GLN A 15 35.26 2.96 -15.53
C GLN A 15 34.50 1.94 -16.40
N CYS A 16 33.21 2.16 -16.69
CA CYS A 16 32.38 1.28 -17.52
C CYS A 16 32.32 1.67 -19.01
N ASN A 17 33.35 2.35 -19.52
CA ASN A 17 33.40 2.89 -20.89
C ASN A 17 33.59 1.82 -22.00
N SER A 18 33.35 0.53 -21.71
CA SER A 18 33.36 -0.58 -22.67
C SER A 18 32.00 -1.29 -22.82
N LEU A 19 30.98 -0.96 -22.02
CA LEU A 19 29.62 -1.44 -22.24
C LEU A 19 28.90 -0.50 -23.21
N SER A 20 28.22 -1.09 -24.19
CA SER A 20 27.42 -0.38 -25.20
C SER A 20 26.55 0.70 -24.54
N ASN A 21 26.47 1.91 -25.11
CA ASN A 21 25.68 3.04 -24.59
C ASN A 21 24.24 2.66 -24.15
N LYS A 22 23.69 1.57 -24.69
CA LYS A 22 22.41 0.96 -24.31
C LYS A 22 22.41 0.33 -22.91
N GLU A 23 23.48 -0.35 -22.53
CA GLU A 23 23.62 -1.03 -21.23
C GLU A 23 23.90 -0.04 -20.11
N LEU A 24 24.71 0.99 -20.38
CA LEU A 24 24.97 2.07 -19.42
C LEU A 24 23.70 2.90 -19.14
N SER A 25 22.89 3.16 -20.18
CA SER A 25 21.56 3.76 -20.02
C SER A 25 20.65 2.84 -19.20
N ASN A 26 20.60 1.54 -19.49
CA ASN A 26 19.76 0.64 -18.68
C ASN A 26 20.19 0.59 -17.21
N TYR A 27 21.49 0.60 -16.92
CA TYR A 27 22.01 0.57 -15.54
C TYR A 27 21.73 1.87 -14.77
N ALA A 28 21.94 3.02 -15.40
CA ALA A 28 21.68 4.32 -14.79
C ALA A 28 20.20 4.52 -14.46
N TYR A 29 19.31 4.06 -15.36
CA TYR A 29 17.87 4.14 -15.15
C TYR A 29 17.37 3.12 -14.12
N HIS A 30 17.94 1.91 -14.08
CA HIS A 30 17.64 0.94 -13.01
C HIS A 30 17.99 1.49 -11.62
N THR A 31 19.13 2.17 -11.53
CA THR A 31 19.61 2.77 -10.28
C THR A 31 18.72 3.94 -9.86
N LEU A 32 18.35 4.81 -10.80
CA LEU A 32 17.46 5.95 -10.54
C LEU A 32 16.06 5.49 -10.09
N ILE A 33 15.50 4.47 -10.74
CA ILE A 33 14.18 3.92 -10.40
C ILE A 33 14.18 3.23 -9.05
N ASN A 34 15.21 2.44 -8.75
CA ASN A 34 15.34 1.77 -7.46
C ASN A 34 15.60 2.75 -6.30
N GLN A 35 16.30 3.86 -6.55
CA GLN A 35 16.64 4.82 -5.50
C GLN A 35 15.59 5.92 -5.29
N GLU A 36 14.89 6.38 -6.32
CA GLU A 36 13.94 7.49 -6.18
C GLU A 36 12.48 7.04 -6.22
N PHE A 37 12.12 6.16 -7.16
CA PHE A 37 10.70 5.81 -7.37
C PHE A 37 10.24 4.68 -6.48
N MET A 38 11.05 3.62 -6.33
CA MET A 38 10.71 2.47 -5.50
C MET A 38 10.41 2.83 -4.03
N PRO A 39 11.22 3.64 -3.32
CA PRO A 39 10.91 4.02 -1.95
C PRO A 39 9.64 4.89 -1.84
N LEU A 40 9.31 5.69 -2.86
CA LEU A 40 8.10 6.51 -2.85
C LEU A 40 6.83 5.65 -2.86
N TYR A 41 6.82 4.60 -3.68
CA TYR A 41 5.71 3.63 -3.77
C TYR A 41 5.63 2.71 -2.54
N THR A 42 6.77 2.25 -2.05
CA THR A 42 6.86 1.40 -0.86
C THR A 42 6.41 2.17 0.39
N SER A 43 6.94 3.37 0.61
CA SER A 43 6.61 4.19 1.78
C SER A 43 5.13 4.55 1.84
N SER A 44 4.52 4.93 0.72
CA SER A 44 3.09 5.26 0.68
C SER A 44 2.22 4.03 1.01
N THR A 45 2.57 2.86 0.48
CA THR A 45 1.79 1.63 0.67
C THR A 45 1.92 1.09 2.09
N GLU A 46 3.12 1.17 2.67
CA GLU A 46 3.37 0.81 4.07
C GLU A 46 2.51 1.65 5.02
N VAL A 47 2.37 2.95 4.77
CA VAL A 47 1.48 3.83 5.54
C VAL A 47 0.03 3.36 5.43
N PHE A 48 -0.44 3.01 4.24
CA PHE A 48 -1.81 2.51 4.05
C PHE A 48 -2.07 1.19 4.79
N ILE A 49 -1.14 0.23 4.68
CA ILE A 49 -1.24 -1.05 5.38
C ILE A 49 -1.25 -0.81 6.89
N THR A 50 -0.34 0.04 7.39
CA THR A 50 -0.25 0.38 8.81
C THR A 50 -1.55 1.00 9.30
N LEU A 51 -2.10 1.99 8.59
CA LEU A 51 -3.39 2.59 8.92
C LEU A 51 -4.52 1.57 8.94
N ALA A 52 -4.59 0.68 7.94
CA ALA A 52 -5.61 -0.36 7.86
C ALA A 52 -5.52 -1.34 9.04
N ILE A 53 -4.30 -1.78 9.40
CA ILE A 53 -4.05 -2.66 10.56
C ILE A 53 -4.44 -1.95 11.86
N THR A 54 -4.01 -0.70 12.05
CA THR A 54 -4.34 0.08 13.24
C THR A 54 -5.85 0.27 13.38
N LEU A 55 -6.57 0.59 12.30
CA LEU A 55 -8.02 0.73 12.31
C LEU A 55 -8.72 -0.60 12.60
N LEU A 56 -8.23 -1.70 12.03
CA LEU A 56 -8.77 -3.03 12.30
C LEU A 56 -8.56 -3.40 13.78
N GLY A 57 -7.34 -3.20 14.31
CA GLY A 57 -7.02 -3.40 15.73
C GLY A 57 -7.87 -2.54 16.66
N LEU A 58 -8.06 -1.26 16.32
CA LEU A 58 -8.95 -0.36 17.05
C LEU A 58 -10.39 -0.86 17.04
N SER A 59 -10.88 -1.32 15.88
CA SER A 59 -12.26 -1.83 15.74
C SER A 59 -12.50 -3.11 16.57
N VAL A 60 -11.47 -3.94 16.74
CA VAL A 60 -11.52 -5.15 17.57
C VAL A 60 -11.42 -4.78 19.06
N ALA A 61 -10.45 -3.95 19.43
CA ALA A 61 -10.20 -3.53 20.81
C ALA A 61 -11.38 -2.73 21.40
N PHE A 62 -11.98 -1.84 20.60
CA PHE A 62 -13.13 -1.05 21.01
C PHE A 62 -14.45 -1.67 20.63
N ARG A 63 -14.49 -2.94 20.23
CA ARG A 63 -15.73 -3.60 19.81
C ARG A 63 -16.86 -3.45 20.83
N GLU A 64 -16.56 -3.61 22.11
CA GLU A 64 -17.55 -3.50 23.19
C GLU A 64 -18.07 -2.07 23.33
N LYS A 65 -17.18 -1.07 23.26
CA LYS A 65 -17.57 0.35 23.29
C LYS A 65 -18.32 0.78 22.03
N VAL A 66 -17.93 0.25 20.87
CA VAL A 66 -18.55 0.52 19.57
C VAL A 66 -19.92 -0.14 19.47
N LEU A 67 -20.15 -1.30 20.09
CA LEU A 67 -21.45 -1.95 20.07
C LEU A 67 -22.37 -1.49 21.21
N GLY A 68 -21.84 -0.84 22.25
CA GLY A 68 -22.61 -0.33 23.39
C GLY A 68 -23.33 -1.42 24.19
N GLN A 69 -22.91 -2.68 24.05
CA GLN A 69 -23.56 -3.84 24.67
C GLN A 69 -22.57 -4.58 25.56
N SER A 70 -22.80 -4.51 26.87
CA SER A 70 -22.21 -5.41 27.85
C SER A 70 -23.07 -6.68 27.90
N GLY A 71 -22.84 -7.61 26.97
CA GLY A 71 -23.58 -8.89 26.92
C GLY A 71 -23.72 -9.50 25.52
N ARG A 72 -23.79 -10.85 25.47
CA ARG A 72 -23.96 -11.76 24.31
C ARG A 72 -23.80 -11.12 22.90
N LEU A 73 -22.54 -10.94 22.54
CA LEU A 73 -21.88 -11.04 21.23
C LEU A 73 -22.78 -11.30 19.99
N LYS A 74 -23.64 -10.36 19.58
CA LYS A 74 -24.17 -10.36 18.21
C LYS A 74 -23.23 -9.55 17.32
N ILE A 75 -22.41 -10.26 16.54
CA ILE A 75 -21.62 -9.63 15.47
C ILE A 75 -22.62 -9.02 14.48
N THR A 76 -22.61 -7.69 14.38
CA THR A 76 -23.49 -6.98 13.45
C THR A 76 -22.94 -7.13 12.04
N LYS A 77 -23.81 -7.35 11.04
CA LYS A 77 -23.40 -7.49 9.62
C LYS A 77 -22.50 -6.36 9.14
N ILE A 78 -22.74 -5.13 9.62
CA ILE A 78 -21.93 -3.94 9.32
C ILE A 78 -20.49 -4.07 9.84
N LEU A 79 -20.29 -4.61 11.04
CA LEU A 79 -18.95 -4.78 11.62
C LEU A 79 -18.13 -5.80 10.83
N LEU A 80 -18.77 -6.89 10.40
CA LEU A 80 -18.14 -7.91 9.54
C LEU A 80 -17.76 -7.31 8.19
N LEU A 81 -18.63 -6.47 7.61
CA LEU A 81 -18.36 -5.75 6.36
C LEU A 81 -17.16 -4.80 6.50
N ILE A 82 -17.05 -4.07 7.61
CA ILE A 82 -15.89 -3.21 7.91
C ILE A 82 -14.61 -4.02 7.97
N TRP A 83 -14.62 -5.14 8.70
CA TRP A 83 -13.46 -6.03 8.79
C TRP A 83 -13.07 -6.59 7.43
N PHE A 84 -14.05 -6.99 6.61
CA PHE A 84 -13.81 -7.46 5.26
C PHE A 84 -13.09 -6.39 4.40
N PHE A 85 -13.58 -5.16 4.38
CA PHE A 85 -12.96 -4.08 3.61
C PHE A 85 -11.56 -3.71 4.10
N LEU A 86 -11.35 -3.67 5.42
CA LEU A 86 -10.04 -3.38 6.01
C LEU A 86 -9.04 -4.51 5.76
N SER A 87 -9.44 -5.78 5.91
CA SER A 87 -8.61 -6.93 5.59
C SER A 87 -8.29 -7.00 4.09
N PHE A 88 -9.25 -6.68 3.22
CA PHE A 88 -9.01 -6.62 1.78
C PHE A 88 -8.05 -5.49 1.41
N ALA A 89 -8.16 -4.32 2.05
CA ALA A 89 -7.18 -3.24 1.89
C ALA A 89 -5.76 -3.69 2.28
N ILE A 90 -5.60 -4.36 3.43
CA ILE A 90 -4.30 -4.92 3.86
C ILE A 90 -3.76 -5.92 2.83
N ALA A 91 -4.58 -6.89 2.42
CA ALA A 91 -4.16 -7.91 1.46
C ALA A 91 -3.76 -7.31 0.11
N SER A 92 -4.53 -6.34 -0.40
CA SER A 92 -4.21 -5.63 -1.65
C SER A 92 -2.95 -4.77 -1.53
N GLY A 93 -2.71 -4.13 -0.39
CA GLY A 93 -1.48 -3.39 -0.11
C GLY A 93 -0.24 -4.30 -0.08
N ILE A 94 -0.32 -5.45 0.59
CA ILE A 94 0.77 -6.45 0.60
C ILE A 94 1.02 -6.97 -0.82
N PHE A 95 -0.06 -7.26 -1.56
CA PHE A 95 0.06 -7.68 -2.96
C PHE A 95 0.70 -6.61 -3.84
N TYR A 96 0.38 -5.33 -3.62
CA TYR A 96 1.02 -4.21 -4.31
C TYR A 96 2.52 -4.12 -4.01
N LEU A 97 2.91 -4.24 -2.73
CA LEU A 97 4.33 -4.26 -2.35
C LEU A 97 5.11 -5.39 -3.01
N TYR A 98 4.48 -6.54 -3.26
CA TYR A 98 5.10 -7.65 -3.97
C TYR A 98 5.10 -7.47 -5.50
N ALA A 99 4.00 -6.97 -6.05
CA ALA A 99 3.79 -6.87 -7.49
C ALA A 99 4.48 -5.66 -8.14
N ALA A 100 4.57 -4.52 -7.44
CA ALA A 100 5.14 -3.30 -7.98
C ALA A 100 6.64 -3.42 -8.32
N PRO A 101 7.51 -3.95 -7.44
CA PRO A 101 8.92 -4.18 -7.78
C PRO A 101 9.08 -5.15 -8.94
N LYS A 102 8.32 -6.25 -8.92
CA LYS A 102 8.35 -7.29 -9.96
C LYS A 102 7.88 -6.77 -11.33
N HIS A 103 6.88 -5.90 -11.36
CA HIS A 103 6.40 -5.26 -12.59
C HIS A 103 7.41 -4.24 -13.14
N ILE A 104 8.13 -3.54 -12.25
CA ILE A 104 9.22 -2.65 -12.65
C ILE A 104 10.35 -3.50 -13.26
N GLU A 105 10.85 -4.50 -12.56
CA GLU A 105 11.91 -5.42 -13.06
C GLU A 105 11.57 -6.04 -14.42
N MET A 106 10.32 -6.51 -14.61
CA MET A 106 9.88 -7.11 -15.87
C MET A 106 9.83 -6.13 -17.05
N ARG A 107 9.47 -4.85 -16.81
CA ARG A 107 9.48 -3.84 -17.89
C ARG A 107 10.87 -3.50 -18.41
N PHE A 108 11.91 -3.80 -17.65
CA PHE A 108 13.29 -3.47 -18.01
C PHE A 108 14.08 -4.65 -18.58
N GLN A 109 13.69 -5.90 -18.28
CA GLN A 109 14.49 -7.06 -18.68
C GLN A 109 14.25 -7.58 -20.10
N CYS A 110 13.11 -7.37 -20.75
CA CYS A 110 12.89 -7.80 -22.14
C CYS A 110 11.64 -7.12 -22.73
N ASP A 111 11.63 -6.89 -24.04
CA ASP A 111 10.50 -6.45 -24.90
C ASP A 111 9.25 -7.36 -24.84
N TYR A 112 9.16 -8.26 -23.85
CA TYR A 112 8.03 -9.12 -23.62
C TYR A 112 7.09 -8.47 -22.61
N TYR A 113 6.03 -7.85 -23.14
CA TYR A 113 4.82 -7.54 -22.41
C TYR A 113 4.22 -8.84 -21.85
N ALA A 114 4.71 -9.31 -20.70
CA ALA A 114 3.98 -10.30 -19.93
C ALA A 114 2.74 -9.57 -19.37
N PRO A 115 1.51 -9.98 -19.76
CA PRO A 115 0.30 -9.41 -19.23
C PRO A 115 0.13 -9.99 -17.83
N LEU A 116 0.88 -9.49 -16.85
CA LEU A 116 0.30 -9.36 -15.52
C LEU A 116 -0.90 -8.43 -15.75
N GLY A 117 -2.08 -9.03 -16.02
CA GLY A 117 -3.29 -8.34 -16.48
C GLY A 117 -3.84 -7.31 -15.47
N ILE A 118 -3.10 -7.05 -14.40
CA ILE A 118 -3.40 -6.14 -13.33
C ILE A 118 -2.22 -5.18 -13.24
N TRP A 119 -2.42 -3.98 -13.77
CA TRP A 119 -1.44 -2.90 -13.61
C TRP A 119 -1.30 -2.58 -12.11
N PRO A 120 -0.09 -2.32 -11.60
CA PRO A 120 0.13 -2.01 -10.18
C PRO A 120 -0.74 -0.82 -9.72
N GLY A 121 -0.98 0.15 -10.60
CA GLY A 121 -1.91 1.26 -10.33
C GLY A 121 -3.35 0.83 -10.03
N HIS A 122 -3.85 -0.26 -10.63
CA HIS A 122 -5.17 -0.80 -10.33
C HIS A 122 -5.21 -1.45 -8.93
N VAL A 123 -4.16 -2.19 -8.55
CA VAL A 123 -4.05 -2.76 -7.20
C VAL A 123 -4.02 -1.67 -6.15
N TYR A 124 -3.22 -0.62 -6.40
CA TYR A 124 -3.16 0.56 -5.53
C TYR A 124 -4.53 1.22 -5.40
N GLY A 125 -5.23 1.46 -6.53
CA GLY A 125 -6.58 2.03 -6.52
C GLY A 125 -7.58 1.18 -5.73
N MET A 126 -7.53 -0.16 -5.87
CA MET A 126 -8.36 -1.06 -5.08
C MET A 126 -8.05 -1.00 -3.58
N CYS A 127 -6.77 -0.88 -3.21
CA CYS A 127 -6.34 -0.68 -1.83
C CYS A 127 -6.93 0.63 -1.27
N THR A 128 -6.78 1.74 -1.99
CA THR A 128 -7.27 3.05 -1.57
C THR A 128 -8.79 3.07 -1.41
N ILE A 129 -9.54 2.57 -2.40
CA ILE A 129 -11.01 2.53 -2.35
C ILE A 129 -11.49 1.69 -1.17
N SER A 130 -10.89 0.51 -0.98
CA SER A 130 -11.27 -0.40 0.10
C SER A 130 -11.00 0.19 1.48
N LEU A 131 -9.88 0.89 1.63
CA LEU A 131 -9.57 1.60 2.87
C LEU A 131 -10.58 2.73 3.15
N ILE A 132 -10.88 3.57 2.15
CA ILE A 132 -11.84 4.66 2.28
C ILE A 132 -13.22 4.12 2.65
N LEU A 133 -13.67 3.04 1.99
CA LEU A 133 -14.93 2.37 2.33
C LEU A 133 -14.94 1.84 3.76
N GLY A 134 -13.84 1.19 4.19
CA GLY A 134 -13.69 0.70 5.56
C GLY A 134 -13.78 1.82 6.60
N ILE A 135 -13.09 2.94 6.37
CA ILE A 135 -13.13 4.14 7.24
C ILE A 135 -14.53 4.74 7.27
N PHE A 136 -15.17 4.90 6.11
CA PHE A 136 -16.49 5.51 6.00
C PHE A 136 -17.55 4.68 6.73
N LEU A 137 -17.54 3.35 6.57
CA LEU A 137 -18.43 2.44 7.28
C LEU A 137 -18.19 2.47 8.80
N LEU A 138 -16.92 2.52 9.23
CA LEU A 138 -16.57 2.65 10.64
C LEU A 138 -17.09 3.97 11.23
N PHE A 139 -16.99 5.07 10.49
CA PHE A 139 -17.53 6.37 10.88
C PHE A 139 -19.06 6.34 11.02
N ILE A 140 -19.77 5.78 10.04
CA ILE A 140 -21.23 5.60 10.11
C ILE A 140 -21.62 4.79 11.35
N LEU A 141 -20.90 3.71 11.62
CA LEU A 141 -21.13 2.88 12.80
C LEU A 141 -20.96 3.69 14.09
N MET A 142 -19.89 4.48 14.20
CA MET A 142 -19.66 5.34 15.37
C MET A 142 -20.74 6.40 15.56
N VAL A 143 -21.15 7.09 14.50
CA VAL A 143 -22.21 8.12 14.56
C VAL A 143 -23.55 7.52 14.99
N ASN A 144 -23.90 6.34 14.46
CA ASN A 144 -25.14 5.66 14.83
C ASN A 144 -25.15 5.26 16.31
N GLN A 145 -24.00 4.91 16.87
CA GLN A 145 -23.87 4.53 18.27
C GLN A 145 -23.90 5.75 19.19
N ALA A 146 -23.24 6.84 18.80
CA ALA A 146 -23.32 8.12 19.51
C ALA A 146 -24.76 8.64 19.61
N LYS A 147 -25.58 8.44 18.56
CA LYS A 147 -27.01 8.78 18.59
C LYS A 147 -27.79 7.94 19.61
N LYS A 148 -27.54 6.62 19.67
CA LYS A 148 -28.21 5.71 20.61
C LYS A 148 -27.93 6.04 22.07
N VAL A 149 -26.72 6.49 22.39
CA VAL A 149 -26.35 6.87 23.76
C VAL A 149 -27.10 8.11 24.24
N LYS A 150 -27.48 9.04 23.35
CA LYS A 150 -28.22 10.26 23.72
C LYS A 150 -29.72 10.05 23.96
N THR A 151 -30.28 8.93 23.48
CA THR A 151 -31.71 8.63 23.58
C THR A 151 -32.09 7.77 24.78
N ASN A 152 -31.09 7.27 25.51
CA ASN A 152 -31.25 6.53 26.77
C ASN A 152 -30.81 7.42 27.93
#